data_AF-A0A3D1IGR7-F1
#
_entry.id   AF-A0A3D1IGR7-F1
#
_cell.length_a   1.000
_cell.length_b   1.000
_cell.length_c   1.000
_cell.angle_alpha   90.00
_cell.angle_beta   90.00
_cell.angle_gamma   90.00
#
_symmetry.space_group_name_H-M   'P 1'
#
loop_
_entity.id
_entity.type
_entity.pdbx_description
1 polymer ?
#
loop_
_entity_poly.entity_id
_entity_poly.type
_entity_poly.pdbx_seq_one_letter_code
_entity_poly.pdbx_strand_id
1 'polypeptide(L)'
;MFTLGALDQGLEEVSVDEQRRQSHETLVDLADTGFDWAEAFQHERAGLEIAVRQLRAAADPAAEYQRRFGALPSDGFNLPGESDVLAFGRFMTRVSDLFQLPPDAARSRLDELAADLETLHPMFRSTAPVLDRVNEARAEFDETRQELLRRLDSSRTGR
;
A
#
# COMPACT_ATOMS: atom_id res chain seq x y z
N MET A 1 19.09 -56.17 3.59
CA MET A 1 19.37 -55.53 4.89
C MET A 1 19.92 -54.13 4.59
N PHE A 2 19.02 -53.18 4.34
CA PHE A 2 19.35 -51.77 4.21
C PHE A 2 18.64 -51.08 5.38
N THR A 3 19.43 -50.40 6.19
CA THR A 3 19.03 -49.80 7.47
C THR A 3 18.02 -48.68 7.27
N LEU A 4 16.92 -48.75 8.00
CA LEU A 4 15.88 -47.73 8.21
C LEU A 4 16.40 -46.38 8.80
N GLY A 5 17.72 -46.16 8.85
CA GLY A 5 18.35 -45.01 9.50
C GLY A 5 18.61 -43.79 8.60
N ALA A 6 18.23 -43.83 7.32
CA ALA A 6 18.57 -42.77 6.36
C ALA A 6 17.38 -41.89 5.91
N LEU A 7 16.19 -42.08 6.50
CA LEU A 7 15.00 -41.26 6.21
C LEU A 7 14.62 -40.30 7.33
N ASP A 8 15.46 -40.17 8.36
CA ASP A 8 15.22 -39.32 9.53
C ASP A 8 15.98 -37.98 9.46
N GLN A 9 16.53 -37.63 8.29
CA GLN A 9 17.56 -36.58 8.15
C GLN A 9 17.19 -35.45 7.17
N GLY A 10 15.91 -35.11 7.06
CA GLY A 10 15.44 -34.12 6.08
C GLY A 10 14.43 -33.08 6.56
N LEU A 11 13.96 -33.15 7.80
CA LEU A 11 13.15 -32.10 8.41
C LEU A 11 13.86 -31.71 9.70
N GLU A 12 14.81 -30.78 9.61
CA GLU A 12 15.21 -30.03 10.80
C GLU A 12 13.93 -29.33 11.30
N GLU A 13 13.31 -29.91 12.33
CA GLU A 13 12.31 -29.19 13.11
C GLU A 13 13.00 -27.96 13.67
N VAL A 14 12.79 -26.82 13.02
CA VAL A 14 13.23 -25.53 13.52
C VAL A 14 12.67 -25.40 14.92
N SER A 15 13.55 -25.30 15.92
CA SER A 15 13.11 -25.21 17.31
C SER A 15 12.16 -24.02 17.47
N VAL A 16 11.19 -24.13 18.38
CA VAL A 16 10.25 -23.04 18.66
C VAL A 16 10.98 -21.73 18.99
N ASP A 17 12.16 -21.81 19.60
CA ASP A 17 12.97 -20.64 19.94
C ASP A 17 13.62 -20.00 18.71
N GLU A 18 14.07 -20.81 17.75
CA GLU A 18 14.58 -20.32 16.46
C GLU A 18 13.46 -19.73 15.58
N GLN A 19 12.28 -20.35 15.55
CA GLN A 19 11.10 -19.80 14.87
C GLN A 19 10.68 -18.45 15.45
N ARG A 20 10.74 -18.31 16.78
CA ARG A 20 10.45 -17.05 17.48
C ARG A 20 11.48 -15.97 17.16
N ARG A 21 12.78 -16.31 17.18
CA ARG A 21 13.85 -15.38 16.80
C ARG A 21 13.65 -14.87 15.38
N GLN A 22 13.43 -15.78 14.42
CA GLN A 22 13.18 -15.42 13.02
C GLN A 22 11.93 -14.55 12.84
N SER A 23 10.86 -14.85 13.58
CA SER A 23 9.63 -14.04 13.55
C SER A 23 9.85 -12.65 14.12
N HIS A 24 10.59 -12.54 15.23
CA HIS A 24 10.95 -11.24 15.81
C HIS A 24 11.81 -10.41 14.84
N GLU A 25 12.88 -10.99 14.29
CA GLU A 25 13.74 -10.32 13.31
C GLU A 25 12.95 -9.85 12.09
N THR A 26 12.09 -10.72 11.55
CA THR A 26 11.21 -10.36 10.42
C THR A 26 10.31 -9.18 10.76
N LEU A 27 9.68 -9.17 11.95
CA LEU A 27 8.79 -8.09 12.36
C LEU A 27 9.52 -6.78 12.61
N VAL A 28 10.74 -6.83 13.15
CA VAL A 28 11.59 -5.63 13.33
C VAL A 28 12.03 -5.07 11.98
N ASP A 29 12.37 -5.92 11.02
CA ASP A 29 12.83 -5.53 9.68
C ASP A 29 11.72 -5.01 8.77
N LEU A 30 10.44 -5.26 9.09
CA LEU A 30 9.34 -4.58 8.43
C LEU A 30 9.48 -3.06 8.65
N ALA A 31 9.14 -2.27 7.63
CA ALA A 31 8.96 -0.83 7.79
C ALA A 31 8.08 -0.55 9.03
N ASP A 32 8.25 0.59 9.70
CA ASP A 32 7.55 0.87 10.96
C ASP A 32 6.02 0.75 10.84
N THR A 33 5.46 0.85 9.63
CA THR A 33 4.04 0.68 9.32
C THR A 33 3.72 -0.59 8.50
N GLY A 34 4.64 -1.56 8.44
CA GLY A 34 4.48 -2.87 7.79
C GLY A 34 4.78 -2.93 6.31
N PHE A 35 4.42 -1.87 5.60
CA PHE A 35 4.59 -1.71 4.15
C PHE A 35 5.14 -0.33 3.86
N ASP A 36 5.84 -0.17 2.74
CA ASP A 36 6.14 1.17 2.24
C ASP A 36 4.89 1.75 1.56
N TRP A 37 4.00 2.28 2.40
CA TRP A 37 2.76 2.90 1.95
C TRP A 37 3.04 4.10 1.05
N ALA A 38 4.11 4.86 1.31
CA ALA A 38 4.49 6.00 0.50
C ALA A 38 4.87 5.57 -0.92
N GLU A 39 5.68 4.52 -1.06
CA GLU A 39 6.05 3.94 -2.35
C GLU A 39 4.83 3.36 -3.08
N ALA A 40 3.87 2.75 -2.37
CA ALA A 40 2.63 2.26 -2.98
C ALA A 40 1.85 3.39 -3.70
N PHE A 41 1.77 4.58 -3.12
CA PHE A 41 1.16 5.74 -3.79
C PHE A 41 1.96 6.20 -5.01
N GLN A 42 3.29 6.07 -5.00
CA GLN A 42 4.11 6.38 -6.18
C GLN A 42 3.88 5.39 -7.33
N HIS A 43 3.69 4.11 -7.00
CA HIS A 43 3.30 3.11 -8.00
C HIS A 43 1.92 3.39 -8.58
N GLU A 44 0.94 3.74 -7.75
CA GLU A 44 -0.39 4.12 -8.22
C GLU A 44 -0.34 5.35 -9.14
N ARG A 45 0.46 6.36 -8.77
CA ARG A 45 0.72 7.54 -9.61
C ARG A 45 1.23 7.12 -10.99
N ALA A 46 2.30 6.33 -11.04
CA ALA A 46 2.91 5.90 -12.29
C ALA A 46 1.93 5.05 -13.14
N GLY A 47 1.17 4.15 -12.50
CA GLY A 47 0.16 3.32 -13.15
C GLY A 47 -0.93 4.15 -13.84
N LEU A 48 -1.44 5.18 -13.15
CA LEU A 48 -2.46 6.08 -13.69
C LEU A 48 -1.90 7.04 -14.75
N GLU A 49 -0.67 7.53 -14.62
CA GLU A 49 0.00 8.32 -15.67
C GLU A 49 0.17 7.50 -16.97
N ILE A 50 0.51 6.22 -16.86
CA ILE A 50 0.55 5.28 -18.00
C ILE A 50 -0.87 5.08 -18.56
N ALA A 51 -1.88 4.90 -17.71
CA ALA A 51 -3.26 4.72 -18.13
C ALA A 51 -3.75 5.91 -18.98
N VAL A 52 -3.50 7.14 -18.53
CA VAL A 52 -3.89 8.36 -19.26
C VAL A 52 -3.21 8.43 -20.63
N ARG A 53 -1.91 8.11 -20.71
CA ARG A 53 -1.21 8.07 -22.00
C ARG A 53 -1.81 7.05 -22.96
N GLN A 54 -2.17 5.87 -22.46
CA GLN A 54 -2.79 4.82 -23.28
C GLN A 54 -4.19 5.21 -23.75
N LEU A 55 -5.00 5.81 -22.87
CA LEU A 55 -6.32 6.32 -23.24
C LEU A 55 -6.25 7.40 -24.32
N ARG A 56 -5.31 8.35 -24.21
CA ARG A 56 -5.12 9.40 -25.22
C ARG A 56 -4.69 8.85 -26.57
N ALA A 57 -3.98 7.74 -26.60
CA ALA A 57 -3.52 7.08 -27.83
C ALA A 57 -4.57 6.12 -28.42
N ALA A 58 -5.64 5.81 -27.68
CA ALA A 58 -6.66 4.86 -28.12
C ALA A 58 -7.55 5.46 -29.21
N ALA A 59 -7.97 4.63 -30.18
CA ALA A 59 -8.93 5.03 -31.20
C ALA A 59 -10.34 5.30 -30.61
N ASP A 60 -10.68 4.58 -29.54
CA ASP A 60 -11.89 4.78 -28.74
C ASP A 60 -11.50 4.84 -27.25
N PRO A 61 -11.23 6.04 -26.71
CA PRO A 61 -10.83 6.21 -25.33
C PRO A 61 -11.92 5.79 -24.32
N ALA A 62 -13.20 5.88 -24.68
CA ALA A 62 -14.29 5.50 -23.79
C ALA A 62 -14.37 3.97 -23.62
N ALA A 63 -14.25 3.24 -24.74
CA ALA A 63 -14.16 1.78 -24.70
C ALA A 63 -12.90 1.30 -23.96
N GLU A 64 -11.76 1.97 -24.17
CA GLU A 64 -10.52 1.66 -23.45
C GLU A 64 -10.63 1.93 -21.95
N TYR A 65 -11.29 3.04 -21.56
CA TYR A 65 -11.59 3.34 -20.17
C TYR A 65 -12.42 2.22 -19.52
N GLN A 66 -13.53 1.82 -20.17
CA GLN A 66 -14.39 0.77 -19.67
C GLN A 66 -13.65 -0.57 -19.52
N ARG A 67 -12.82 -0.92 -20.51
CA ARG A 67 -12.00 -2.14 -20.46
C ARG A 67 -11.04 -2.14 -19.27
N ARG A 68 -10.42 -1.00 -18.96
CA ARG A 68 -9.40 -0.91 -17.92
C ARG A 68 -9.99 -0.81 -16.52
N PHE A 69 -11.00 0.03 -16.35
CA PHE A 69 -11.55 0.34 -15.02
C PHE A 69 -12.81 -0.46 -14.68
N GLY A 70 -13.32 -1.27 -15.61
CA GLY A 70 -14.51 -2.10 -15.41
C GLY A 70 -15.80 -1.29 -15.23
N ALA A 71 -15.76 0.02 -15.45
CA ALA A 71 -16.86 0.96 -15.26
C ALA A 71 -17.04 1.80 -16.52
N LEU A 72 -18.29 2.11 -16.86
CA LEU A 72 -18.56 3.10 -17.89
C LEU A 72 -18.01 4.46 -17.45
N PRO A 73 -17.40 5.23 -18.36
CA PRO A 73 -17.01 6.59 -18.03
C PRO A 73 -18.25 7.43 -17.70
N SER A 74 -18.08 8.43 -16.84
CA SER A 74 -19.17 9.32 -16.44
C SER A 74 -19.71 10.14 -17.62
N ASP A 75 -20.94 10.63 -17.49
CA ASP A 75 -21.49 11.62 -18.43
C ASP A 75 -20.54 12.81 -18.54
N GLY A 76 -20.29 13.27 -19.78
CA GLY A 76 -19.31 14.33 -20.05
C GLY A 76 -17.85 13.86 -20.02
N PHE A 77 -17.60 12.56 -20.24
CA PHE A 77 -16.27 11.97 -20.30
C PHE A 77 -15.28 12.81 -21.12
N ASN A 78 -14.23 13.25 -20.44
CA ASN A 78 -13.06 13.85 -21.03
C ASN A 78 -11.82 13.19 -20.42
N LEU A 79 -10.73 13.20 -21.19
CA LEU A 79 -9.45 12.72 -20.70
C LEU A 79 -8.74 13.85 -19.96
N PRO A 80 -8.04 13.55 -18.84
CA PRO A 80 -7.16 14.53 -18.21
C PRO A 80 -6.20 15.12 -19.24
N GLY A 81 -5.96 16.42 -19.19
CA GLY A 81 -4.92 17.15 -19.93
C GLY A 81 -3.54 17.07 -19.26
N GLU A 82 -2.52 17.67 -19.85
CA GLU A 82 -1.16 17.66 -19.27
C GLU A 82 -1.10 18.37 -17.91
N SER A 83 -1.81 19.49 -17.77
CA SER A 83 -1.94 20.21 -16.49
C SER A 83 -2.57 19.35 -15.40
N ASP A 84 -3.56 18.54 -15.76
CA ASP A 84 -4.25 17.65 -14.82
C ASP A 84 -3.34 16.52 -14.36
N VAL A 85 -2.57 15.93 -15.27
CA VAL A 85 -1.56 14.89 -14.95
C VAL A 85 -0.51 15.46 -14.00
N LEU A 86 -0.03 16.69 -14.26
CA LEU A 86 0.92 17.35 -13.36
C LEU A 86 0.32 17.67 -11.99
N ALA A 87 -0.94 18.09 -11.94
CA ALA A 87 -1.65 18.33 -10.68
C ALA A 87 -1.82 17.05 -9.86
N PHE A 88 -2.23 15.95 -10.51
CA PHE A 88 -2.32 14.64 -9.88
C PHE A 88 -0.95 14.15 -9.38
N GLY A 89 0.12 14.33 -10.16
CA GLY A 89 1.45 13.94 -9.72
C GLY A 89 1.93 14.68 -8.47
N ARG A 90 1.64 15.99 -8.38
CA ARG A 90 1.91 16.77 -7.16
C ARG A 90 1.07 16.30 -5.98
N PHE A 91 -0.22 16.02 -6.20
CA PHE A 91 -1.11 15.49 -5.17
C PHE A 91 -0.58 14.17 -4.61
N MET A 92 -0.26 13.20 -5.47
CA MET A 92 0.26 11.89 -5.05
C MET A 92 1.61 11.97 -4.35
N THR A 93 2.46 12.95 -4.73
CA THR A 93 3.70 13.22 -4.00
C THR A 93 3.41 13.71 -2.57
N ARG A 94 2.45 14.62 -2.39
CA ARG A 94 2.05 15.07 -1.05
C ARG A 94 1.43 13.96 -0.20
N VAL A 95 0.63 13.07 -0.81
CA VAL A 95 0.10 11.87 -0.13
C VAL A 95 1.24 10.95 0.30
N SER A 96 2.19 10.67 -0.60
CA SER A 96 3.38 9.88 -0.32
C SER A 96 4.18 10.47 0.85
N ASP A 97 4.48 11.76 0.81
CA ASP A 97 5.22 12.45 1.89
C ASP A 97 4.44 12.39 3.23
N LEU A 98 3.12 12.55 3.19
CA LEU A 98 2.29 12.44 4.39
C LEU A 98 2.36 11.04 5.00
N PHE A 99 2.35 10.01 4.16
CA PHE A 99 2.37 8.61 4.61
C PHE A 99 3.76 8.05 4.92
N GLN A 100 4.79 8.89 4.90
CA GLN A 100 6.03 8.64 5.62
C GLN A 100 5.90 8.96 7.12
N LEU A 101 4.91 9.78 7.53
CA LEU A 101 4.69 10.10 8.94
C LEU A 101 3.92 8.98 9.66
N PRO A 102 4.09 8.83 10.99
CA PRO A 102 3.26 7.95 11.80
C PRO A 102 1.74 8.23 11.62
N PRO A 103 0.86 7.23 11.75
CA PRO A 103 -0.58 7.37 11.47
C PRO A 103 -1.27 8.53 12.22
N ASP A 104 -0.91 8.75 13.49
CA ASP A 104 -1.48 9.84 14.29
C ASP A 104 -1.05 11.23 13.79
N ALA A 105 0.21 11.37 13.37
CA ALA A 105 0.71 12.61 12.79
C ALA A 105 0.07 12.87 11.42
N ALA A 106 -0.10 11.82 10.61
CA ALA A 106 -0.74 11.91 9.30
C ALA A 106 -2.21 12.34 9.40
N ARG A 107 -2.96 11.79 10.38
CA ARG A 107 -4.39 12.07 10.60
C ARG A 107 -4.69 13.56 10.67
N SER A 108 -3.83 14.34 11.33
CA SER A 108 -4.02 15.79 11.50
C SER A 108 -3.97 16.61 10.20
N ARG A 109 -3.52 16.01 9.09
CA ARG A 109 -3.33 16.68 7.79
C ARG A 109 -4.14 16.05 6.65
N LEU A 110 -4.96 15.04 6.93
CA LEU A 110 -5.75 14.36 5.91
C LEU A 110 -6.84 15.26 5.30
N ASP A 111 -7.46 16.12 6.11
CA ASP A 111 -8.49 17.05 5.65
C ASP A 111 -7.98 18.01 4.57
N GLU A 112 -6.72 18.45 4.67
CA GLU A 112 -6.09 19.31 3.66
C GLU A 112 -5.95 18.59 2.32
N LEU A 113 -5.60 17.30 2.33
CA LEU A 113 -5.49 16.49 1.12
C LEU A 113 -6.87 16.13 0.55
N ALA A 114 -7.88 15.93 1.38
CA ALA A 114 -9.25 15.70 0.91
C ALA A 114 -9.77 16.89 0.09
N ALA A 115 -9.47 18.12 0.53
CA ALA A 115 -9.82 19.32 -0.22
C ALA A 115 -9.06 19.40 -1.56
N ASP A 116 -7.76 19.07 -1.58
CA ASP A 116 -6.97 19.05 -2.81
C ASP A 116 -7.47 18.01 -3.81
N LEU A 117 -7.87 16.82 -3.33
CA LEU A 117 -8.42 15.75 -4.16
C LEU A 117 -9.61 16.26 -4.96
N GLU A 118 -10.51 17.02 -4.35
CA GLU A 118 -11.70 17.54 -5.02
C GLU A 118 -11.41 18.49 -6.19
N THR A 119 -10.24 19.12 -6.20
CA THR A 119 -9.79 20.00 -7.29
C THR A 119 -9.27 19.25 -8.51
N LEU A 120 -8.99 17.95 -8.37
CA LEU A 120 -8.44 17.14 -9.45
C LEU A 120 -9.50 16.78 -10.50
N HIS A 121 -9.00 16.42 -11.67
CA HIS A 121 -9.82 15.91 -12.75
C HIS A 121 -10.68 14.70 -12.28
N PRO A 122 -11.96 14.60 -12.66
CA PRO A 122 -12.89 13.55 -12.19
C PRO A 122 -12.33 12.13 -12.25
N MET A 123 -11.64 11.78 -13.34
CA MET A 123 -10.98 10.48 -13.50
C MET A 123 -9.96 10.16 -12.38
N PHE A 124 -9.18 11.14 -11.91
CA PHE A 124 -8.23 10.91 -10.82
C PHE A 124 -8.95 10.80 -9.47
N ARG A 125 -10.02 11.59 -9.26
CA ARG A 125 -10.83 11.51 -8.04
C ARG A 125 -11.49 10.14 -7.88
N SER A 126 -11.99 9.55 -8.96
CA SER A 126 -12.64 8.23 -8.92
C SER A 126 -11.67 7.06 -8.74
N THR A 127 -10.37 7.28 -8.91
CA THR A 127 -9.34 6.23 -8.81
C THR A 127 -8.48 6.36 -7.54
N ALA A 128 -8.43 7.55 -6.94
CA ALA A 128 -7.74 7.75 -5.67
C ALA A 128 -8.40 6.93 -4.54
N PRO A 129 -7.62 6.19 -3.74
CA PRO A 129 -8.14 5.49 -2.58
C PRO A 129 -8.58 6.49 -1.49
N VAL A 130 -9.50 6.06 -0.63
CA VAL A 130 -9.96 6.86 0.52
C VAL A 130 -8.83 6.94 1.55
N LEU A 131 -8.18 8.10 1.64
CA LEU A 131 -6.95 8.28 2.43
C LEU A 131 -7.16 8.02 3.93
N ASP A 132 -8.31 8.36 4.49
CA ASP A 132 -8.65 8.05 5.89
C ASP A 132 -8.64 6.55 6.15
N ARG A 133 -9.24 5.76 5.25
CA ARG A 133 -9.26 4.30 5.36
C ARG A 133 -7.87 3.69 5.27
N VAL A 134 -7.03 4.24 4.38
CA VAL A 134 -5.64 3.82 4.30
C VAL A 134 -4.90 4.15 5.59
N ASN A 135 -5.12 5.33 6.16
CA ASN A 135 -4.47 5.72 7.42
C ASN A 135 -4.96 4.91 8.64
N GLU A 136 -6.25 4.55 8.68
CA GLU A 136 -6.80 3.61 9.66
C GLU A 136 -6.11 2.25 9.58
N ALA A 137 -6.00 1.67 8.37
CA ALA A 137 -5.33 0.39 8.17
C ALA A 137 -3.84 0.43 8.57
N ARG A 138 -3.15 1.55 8.33
CA ARG A 138 -1.78 1.77 8.77
C ARG A 138 -1.65 1.75 10.30
N ALA A 139 -2.61 2.36 11.01
CA ALA A 139 -2.64 2.37 12.47
C ALA A 139 -2.92 0.97 13.04
N GLU A 140 -3.91 0.26 12.51
CA GLU A 140 -4.23 -1.11 12.93
C GLU A 140 -3.05 -2.06 12.73
N PHE A 141 -2.30 -1.89 11.63
CA PHE A 141 -1.10 -2.68 11.38
C PHE A 141 -0.03 -2.42 12.43
N ASP A 142 0.29 -1.15 12.72
CA ASP A 142 1.31 -0.80 13.71
C ASP A 142 0.92 -1.33 15.10
N GLU A 143 -0.32 -1.14 15.54
CA GLU A 143 -0.83 -1.69 16.80
C GLU A 143 -0.67 -3.22 16.87
N THR A 144 -1.01 -3.93 15.80
CA THR A 144 -0.89 -5.38 15.70
C THR A 144 0.57 -5.82 15.76
N ARG A 145 1.46 -5.11 15.07
CA ARG A 145 2.91 -5.36 15.07
C ARG A 145 3.48 -5.19 16.49
N GLN A 146 3.17 -4.09 17.16
CA GLN A 146 3.66 -3.82 18.51
C GLN A 146 3.17 -4.88 19.51
N GLU A 147 1.90 -5.27 19.42
CA GLU A 147 1.34 -6.31 20.28
C GLU A 147 2.02 -7.67 20.04
N LEU A 148 2.32 -8.02 18.79
CA LEU A 148 3.01 -9.26 18.45
C LEU A 148 4.45 -9.27 18.97
N LEU A 149 5.19 -8.16 18.79
CA LEU A 149 6.54 -7.99 19.34
C LEU A 149 6.55 -8.14 20.86
N ARG A 150 5.62 -7.46 21.55
CA ARG A 150 5.47 -7.53 23.01
C ARG A 150 5.21 -8.96 23.50
N ARG A 151 4.40 -9.74 22.78
CA ARG A 151 4.12 -11.16 23.11
C ARG A 151 5.35 -12.04 22.91
N LEU A 152 6.09 -11.83 21.82
CA LEU A 152 7.34 -12.55 21.55
C LEU A 152 8.36 -12.29 22.67
N ASP A 153 8.51 -11.04 23.10
CA ASP A 153 9.43 -10.66 24.18
C ASP A 153 9.00 -11.17 25.56
N SER A 154 7.72 -11.00 25.92
CA SER A 154 7.19 -11.44 27.21
C SER A 154 7.31 -12.96 27.39
N SER A 155 7.24 -13.71 26.29
CA SER A 155 7.42 -15.16 26.30
C SER A 155 8.88 -15.61 26.53
N ARG A 156 9.84 -14.68 26.48
CA ARG A 156 11.28 -14.91 26.69
C ARG A 156 11.68 -14.75 28.16
N THR A 157 10.98 -13.89 28.91
CA THR A 157 11.27 -13.57 30.32
C THR A 157 10.62 -14.52 31.33
N GLY A 158 9.72 -15.40 30.87
CA GLY A 158 8.97 -16.35 31.70
C GLY A 158 9.50 -17.79 31.72
N ARG A 159 10.72 -18.05 31.21
CA ARG A 159 11.44 -19.33 31.36
C ARG A 159 12.59 -19.19 32.33
#